data_AF-A0A850SNP3-F1
#
_entry.id   AF-A0A850SNP3-F1
#
_cell.length_a   1.000
_cell.length_b   1.000
_cell.length_c   1.000
_cell.angle_alpha   90.00
_cell.angle_beta   90.00
_cell.angle_gamma   90.00
#
_symmetry.space_group_name_H-M   'P 1'
#
loop_
_entity.id
_entity.type
_entity.pdbx_description
1 polymer ?
#
loop_
_entity_poly.entity_id
_entity_poly.type
_entity_poly.pdbx_seq_one_letter_code
_entity_poly.pdbx_strand_id
1 'polypeptide(L)'
;MRKLFEKSAIAALALAASATAAGALPPIVEDAKSKCVVGEQADGYLGVVAGAMASDAVRREVRAINQQRKAKYAELAANNGVTIEDAAALTGKQRVEGAESGECVQLPDGTWAKQP
;
A
#
# COMPACT_ATOMS: atom_id res chain seq x y z
N MET A 1 -37.94 5.47 21.38
CA MET A 1 -37.23 4.56 20.45
C MET A 1 -37.22 5.17 19.06
N ARG A 2 -36.12 5.80 18.64
CA ARG A 2 -35.84 6.10 17.23
C ARG A 2 -34.38 5.75 16.97
N LYS A 3 -34.19 4.59 16.33
CA LYS A 3 -32.93 4.10 15.79
C LYS A 3 -32.59 4.95 14.57
N LEU A 4 -31.72 5.95 14.67
CA LEU A 4 -31.23 6.70 13.51
C LEU A 4 -29.84 7.27 13.82
N PHE A 5 -28.81 6.43 13.69
CA PHE A 5 -27.45 6.87 13.36
C PHE A 5 -26.84 5.76 12.51
N GLU A 6 -27.34 5.66 11.27
CA GLU A 6 -26.69 4.91 10.22
C GLU A 6 -25.34 5.57 9.93
N LYS A 7 -24.31 4.76 10.11
CA LYS A 7 -22.91 5.08 9.97
C LYS A 7 -22.63 5.39 8.50
N SER A 8 -22.75 6.65 8.12
CA SER A 8 -22.22 7.13 6.84
C SER A 8 -21.51 8.44 7.08
N ALA A 9 -20.48 8.38 7.94
CA ALA A 9 -19.44 9.39 7.96
C ALA A 9 -18.49 9.05 6.82
N ILE A 10 -18.85 9.41 5.59
CA ILE A 10 -17.84 9.71 4.56
C ILE A 10 -17.20 11.02 5.06
N ALA A 11 -16.34 10.89 6.07
CA ALA A 11 -15.43 11.95 6.43
C ALA A 11 -14.57 12.14 5.19
N ALA A 12 -14.66 13.33 4.59
CA ALA A 12 -13.66 13.81 3.67
C ALA A 12 -12.34 13.84 4.45
N LEU A 13 -11.64 12.71 4.52
CA LEU A 13 -10.24 12.66 4.89
C LEU A 13 -9.57 13.56 3.86
N ALA A 14 -9.22 14.77 4.28
CA ALA A 14 -8.24 15.57 3.60
C ALA A 14 -6.94 14.76 3.64
N LEU A 15 -6.79 13.84 2.69
CA LEU A 15 -5.56 13.13 2.40
C LEU A 15 -4.61 14.20 1.88
N ALA A 16 -4.02 14.94 2.81
CA ALA A 16 -2.85 15.73 2.54
C ALA A 16 -1.84 14.75 1.94
N ALA A 17 -1.68 14.90 0.62
CA ALA A 17 -0.90 14.07 -0.26
C ALA A 17 0.46 13.78 0.38
N SER A 18 0.55 12.64 1.04
CA SER A 18 1.80 12.01 1.46
C SER A 18 2.05 10.75 0.63
N ALA A 19 1.45 10.70 -0.56
CA ALA A 19 1.87 9.79 -1.62
C ALA A 19 3.26 10.17 -2.18
N THR A 20 3.73 11.42 -1.99
CA THR A 20 4.96 11.95 -2.59
C THR A 20 6.09 12.26 -1.59
N ALA A 21 5.86 12.11 -0.29
CA ALA A 21 6.87 12.37 0.75
C ALA A 21 7.41 11.10 1.42
N ALA A 22 7.19 9.92 0.82
CA ALA A 22 7.99 8.75 1.14
C ALA A 22 9.33 8.94 0.44
N GLY A 23 10.45 8.94 1.19
CA GLY A 23 11.78 8.95 0.59
C GLY A 23 11.92 7.89 -0.51
N ALA A 24 12.83 8.12 -1.45
CA ALA A 24 13.11 7.18 -2.53
C ALA A 24 13.20 5.75 -1.99
N LEU A 25 12.57 4.81 -2.69
CA LEU A 25 12.67 3.41 -2.30
C LEU A 25 14.14 2.98 -2.38
N PRO A 26 14.59 2.01 -1.57
CA PRO A 26 15.90 1.43 -1.75
C PRO A 26 16.04 0.94 -3.21
N PRO A 27 17.15 1.22 -3.93
CA PRO A 27 17.28 0.86 -5.35
C PRO A 27 17.05 -0.62 -5.64
N ILE A 28 17.38 -1.50 -4.69
CA ILE A 28 17.13 -2.95 -4.79
C ILE A 28 15.63 -3.31 -4.83
N VAL A 29 14.77 -2.50 -4.21
CA VAL A 29 13.31 -2.66 -4.25
C VAL A 29 12.74 -2.06 -5.52
N GLU A 30 13.26 -0.91 -5.97
CA GLU A 30 12.87 -0.31 -7.27
C GLU A 30 13.16 -1.26 -8.43
N ASP A 31 14.37 -1.83 -8.47
CA ASP A 31 14.74 -2.85 -9.45
C ASP A 31 13.83 -4.09 -9.37
N ALA A 32 13.49 -4.54 -8.17
CA ALA A 32 12.57 -5.66 -8.00
C ALA A 32 11.13 -5.35 -8.43
N LYS A 33 10.66 -4.11 -8.25
CA LYS A 33 9.33 -3.66 -8.72
C LYS A 33 9.26 -3.60 -10.23
N SER A 34 10.26 -2.99 -10.88
CA SER A 34 10.34 -2.91 -12.35
C SER A 34 10.36 -4.29 -13.03
N LYS A 35 10.87 -5.31 -12.32
CA LYS A 35 10.93 -6.71 -12.79
C LYS A 35 9.72 -7.55 -12.39
N CYS A 36 8.70 -6.98 -11.74
CA CYS A 36 7.55 -7.71 -11.21
C CYS A 36 7.96 -8.85 -10.24
N VAL A 37 9.06 -8.66 -9.50
CA VAL A 37 9.45 -9.56 -8.40
C VAL A 37 8.77 -9.12 -7.10
N VAL A 38 8.63 -7.81 -6.93
CA VAL A 38 7.89 -7.17 -5.84
C VAL A 38 6.78 -6.33 -6.46
N GLY A 39 5.64 -6.20 -5.78
CA GLY A 39 4.54 -5.37 -6.25
C GLY A 39 3.76 -4.71 -5.12
N GLU A 40 2.94 -3.72 -5.48
CA GLU A 40 2.04 -3.02 -4.55
C GLU A 40 0.77 -3.85 -4.32
N GLN A 41 0.32 -3.95 -3.07
CA GLN A 41 -0.93 -4.64 -2.73
C GLN A 41 -2.03 -3.62 -2.40
N ALA A 42 -3.28 -3.99 -2.67
CA ALA A 42 -4.45 -3.16 -2.37
C ALA A 42 -4.60 -2.84 -0.87
N ASP A 43 -3.98 -3.63 0.00
CA ASP A 43 -3.95 -3.43 1.45
C ASP A 43 -2.90 -2.40 1.94
N GLY A 44 -2.14 -1.79 1.02
CA GLY A 44 -1.15 -0.76 1.34
C GLY A 44 0.28 -1.27 1.53
N TYR A 45 0.57 -2.56 1.38
CA TYR A 45 1.90 -3.11 1.60
C TYR A 45 2.57 -3.60 0.31
N LEU A 46 3.89 -3.75 0.35
CA LEU A 46 4.64 -4.44 -0.70
C LEU A 46 4.57 -5.96 -0.50
N GLY A 47 4.36 -6.69 -1.59
CA GLY A 47 4.35 -8.15 -1.62
C GLY A 47 5.38 -8.71 -2.60
N VAL A 48 5.86 -9.94 -2.36
CA VAL A 48 6.61 -10.69 -3.37
C VAL A 48 5.58 -11.36 -4.29
N VAL A 49 5.73 -11.15 -5.60
CA VAL A 49 4.79 -11.68 -6.60
C VAL A 49 4.81 -13.21 -6.59
N ALA A 50 3.65 -13.84 -6.72
CA ALA A 50 3.53 -15.30 -6.72
C ALA A 50 4.39 -15.91 -7.84
N GLY A 51 5.24 -16.88 -7.48
CA GLY A 51 6.17 -17.53 -8.41
C GLY A 51 7.48 -16.76 -8.68
N ALA A 52 7.63 -15.52 -8.18
CA ALA A 52 8.87 -14.77 -8.33
C ALA A 52 9.95 -15.22 -7.33
N MET A 53 11.21 -15.18 -7.78
CA MET A 53 12.37 -15.42 -6.91
C MET A 53 12.93 -14.10 -6.37
N ALA A 54 12.50 -13.73 -5.16
CA ALA A 54 13.08 -12.61 -4.43
C ALA A 54 14.27 -13.06 -3.58
N SER A 55 15.41 -12.36 -3.69
CA SER A 55 16.58 -12.57 -2.83
C SER A 55 16.28 -12.18 -1.37
N ASP A 56 17.08 -12.68 -0.42
CA ASP A 56 16.91 -12.34 0.99
C ASP A 56 17.10 -10.84 1.26
N ALA A 57 17.95 -10.18 0.49
CA ALA A 57 18.13 -8.73 0.56
C ALA A 57 16.85 -7.99 0.15
N VAL A 58 16.21 -8.38 -0.97
CA VAL A 58 14.92 -7.81 -1.40
C VAL A 58 13.86 -8.05 -0.31
N ARG A 59 13.76 -9.28 0.20
CA ARG A 59 12.77 -9.63 1.24
C ARG A 59 12.97 -8.82 2.52
N ARG A 60 14.22 -8.55 2.91
CA ARG A 60 14.54 -7.73 4.07
C ARG A 60 14.08 -6.28 3.87
N GLU A 61 14.39 -5.68 2.72
CA GLU A 61 13.98 -4.31 2.44
C GLU A 61 12.45 -4.18 2.34
N VAL A 62 11.77 -5.13 1.69
CA VAL A 62 10.29 -5.18 1.66
C VAL A 62 9.70 -5.19 3.07
N ARG A 63 10.26 -6.01 3.99
CA ARG A 63 9.81 -6.02 5.39
C ARG A 63 10.07 -4.69 6.09
N ALA A 64 11.23 -4.07 5.89
CA ALA A 64 11.56 -2.78 6.50
C ALA A 64 10.61 -1.67 6.03
N ILE A 65 10.31 -1.62 4.72
CA ILE A 65 9.34 -0.68 4.14
C ILE A 65 7.94 -0.93 4.72
N ASN A 66 7.50 -2.19 4.78
CA ASN A 66 6.18 -2.51 5.31
C ASN A 66 6.04 -2.14 6.79
N GLN A 67 7.11 -2.25 7.59
CA GLN A 67 7.13 -1.76 8.97
C GLN A 67 7.00 -0.24 9.04
N GLN A 68 7.71 0.50 8.19
CA GLN A 68 7.60 1.97 8.10
C GLN A 68 6.18 2.39 7.66
N ARG A 69 5.62 1.72 6.65
CA ARG A 69 4.25 1.96 6.18
C ARG A 69 3.24 1.71 7.30
N LYS A 70 3.36 0.59 8.03
CA LYS A 70 2.49 0.27 9.17
C LYS A 70 2.51 1.37 10.24
N ALA A 71 3.69 1.90 10.57
CA ALA A 71 3.81 3.01 11.52
C ALA A 71 3.08 4.27 11.01
N LYS A 72 3.22 4.59 9.72
CA LYS A 72 2.51 5.72 9.10
C LYS A 72 1.00 5.51 9.01
N TYR A 73 0.54 4.30 8.75
CA TYR A 73 -0.88 3.99 8.76
C TYR A 73 -1.47 4.09 10.17
N ALA A 74 -0.71 3.71 11.21
CA ALA A 74 -1.15 3.90 12.59
C ALA A 74 -1.27 5.38 12.96
N GLU A 75 -0.29 6.22 12.56
CA GLU A 75 -0.38 7.68 12.72
C GLU A 75 -1.60 8.26 11.99
N LEU A 76 -1.81 7.87 10.73
CA LEU A 76 -2.94 8.33 9.91
C LEU A 76 -4.28 7.89 10.50
N ALA A 77 -4.38 6.65 10.96
CA ALA A 77 -5.57 6.08 11.58
C ALA A 77 -5.94 6.84 12.86
N ALA A 78 -4.95 7.07 13.74
CA ALA A 78 -5.15 7.81 14.98
C ALA A 78 -5.60 9.26 14.72
N ASN A 79 -4.99 9.94 13.75
CA ASN A 79 -5.30 11.32 13.42
C ASN A 79 -6.71 11.50 12.83
N ASN A 80 -7.24 10.48 12.16
CA ASN A 80 -8.51 10.57 11.44
C ASN A 80 -9.64 9.75 12.08
N GLY A 81 -9.38 9.07 13.21
CA GLY A 81 -10.38 8.25 13.90
C GLY A 81 -10.86 7.04 13.10
N VAL A 82 -9.99 6.47 12.26
CA VAL A 82 -10.27 5.27 11.44
C VAL A 82 -9.41 4.09 11.87
N THR A 83 -9.65 2.92 11.30
CA THR A 83 -8.78 1.75 11.56
C THR A 83 -7.46 1.87 10.80
N ILE A 84 -6.44 1.13 11.25
CA ILE A 84 -5.17 1.06 10.52
C ILE A 84 -5.37 0.39 9.15
N GLU A 85 -6.28 -0.57 9.06
CA GLU A 85 -6.65 -1.27 7.83
C GLU A 85 -7.28 -0.31 6.81
N ASP A 86 -8.21 0.56 7.23
CA ASP A 86 -8.83 1.55 6.36
C ASP A 86 -7.80 2.57 5.84
N ALA A 87 -6.91 3.04 6.73
CA ALA A 87 -5.81 3.93 6.38
C ALA A 87 -4.83 3.28 5.37
N ALA A 88 -4.50 2.01 5.60
CA ALA A 88 -3.61 1.24 4.73
C ALA A 88 -4.24 0.99 3.36
N ALA A 89 -5.51 0.56 3.31
CA ALA A 89 -6.23 0.29 2.07
C ALA A 89 -6.40 1.54 1.20
N LEU A 90 -6.69 2.69 1.81
CA LEU A 90 -6.78 3.95 1.08
C LEU A 90 -5.44 4.34 0.44
N THR A 91 -4.35 4.16 1.17
CA THR A 91 -3.01 4.44 0.63
C THR A 91 -2.57 3.38 -0.38
N GLY A 92 -2.99 2.13 -0.20
CA GLY A 92 -2.75 1.01 -1.11
C GLY A 92 -3.39 1.24 -2.47
N LYS A 93 -4.65 1.67 -2.48
CA LYS A 93 -5.33 2.09 -3.72
C LYS A 93 -4.53 3.13 -4.50
N GLN A 94 -4.07 4.19 -3.82
CA GLN A 94 -3.26 5.23 -4.47
C GLN A 94 -1.93 4.71 -5.02
N ARG A 95 -1.27 3.78 -4.30
CA ARG A 95 -0.03 3.17 -4.74
C ARG A 95 -0.22 2.22 -5.92
N VAL A 96 -1.31 1.47 -5.94
CA VAL A 96 -1.68 0.61 -7.07
C VAL A 96 -1.99 1.46 -8.30
N GLU A 97 -2.74 2.55 -8.14
CA GLU A 97 -3.06 3.50 -9.23
C GLU A 97 -1.84 4.29 -9.72
N GLY A 98 -0.88 4.57 -8.84
CA GLY A 98 0.37 5.27 -9.15
C GLY A 98 1.55 4.37 -9.50
N ALA A 99 1.36 3.06 -9.58
CA ALA A 99 2.41 2.14 -9.99
C ALA A 99 2.76 2.36 -11.48
N GLU A 100 4.05 2.23 -11.81
CA GLU A 100 4.51 2.50 -13.17
C GLU A 100 4.08 1.40 -14.14
N SER A 101 3.97 1.74 -15.43
CA SER A 101 3.73 0.76 -16.49
C SER A 101 4.77 -0.37 -16.42
N GLY A 102 4.30 -1.62 -16.44
CA GLY A 102 5.14 -2.79 -16.31
C GLY A 102 5.44 -3.27 -14.89
N GLU A 103 5.19 -2.47 -13.86
CA GLU A 103 5.21 -2.92 -12.46
C GLU A 103 4.00 -3.80 -12.13
N CYS A 104 4.13 -4.63 -11.09
CA CYS A 104 3.05 -5.51 -10.66
C CYS A 104 2.30 -4.98 -9.45
N VAL A 105 0.99 -5.20 -9.48
CA VAL A 105 0.03 -4.82 -8.44
C VAL A 105 -0.86 -6.01 -8.10
N GLN A 106 -1.25 -6.15 -6.84
CA GLN A 106 -2.21 -7.15 -6.42
C GLN A 106 -3.60 -6.53 -6.37
N LEU A 107 -4.53 -7.16 -7.09
CA LEU A 107 -5.93 -6.81 -7.07
C LEU A 107 -6.59 -7.25 -5.74
N PRO A 108 -7.76 -6.70 -5.38
CA PRO A 108 -8.45 -7.07 -4.14
C PRO A 108 -8.80 -8.56 -3.99
N ASP A 109 -8.89 -9.29 -5.11
CA ASP A 109 -9.11 -10.74 -5.13
C ASP A 109 -7.83 -11.57 -4.89
N GLY A 110 -6.69 -10.89 -4.66
CA GLY A 110 -5.39 -11.51 -4.40
C GLY A 110 -4.61 -11.85 -5.68
N THR A 111 -5.16 -11.62 -6.86
CA THR A 111 -4.46 -11.88 -8.12
C THR A 111 -3.43 -10.80 -8.42
N TRP A 112 -2.29 -11.20 -8.99
CA TRP A 112 -1.26 -10.26 -9.45
C TRP A 112 -1.52 -9.89 -10.90
N ALA A 113 -1.51 -8.59 -11.18
CA ALA A 113 -1.60 -8.01 -12.52
C ALA A 113 -0.44 -7.07 -12.77
N LYS A 114 -0.03 -6.95 -14.03
CA LYS A 114 0.96 -5.96 -14.46
C LYS A 114 0.23 -4.69 -14.91
N GLN A 115 0.68 -3.52 -14.47
CA GLN A 115 0.16 -2.24 -14.94
C GLN A 115 0.41 -2.10 -16.45
N PRO A 116 -0.58 -1.61 -17.22
CA PRO A 116 -0.54 -1.54 -18.67
C PRO A 116 0.47 -0.53 -19.20
#